data_AF-A0A1B6CHI3-F1
#
_entry.id   AF-A0A1B6CHI3-F1
#
_cell.length_a   1.000
_cell.length_b   1.000
_cell.length_c   1.000
_cell.angle_alpha   90.00
_cell.angle_beta   90.00
_cell.angle_gamma   90.00
#
_symmetry.space_group_name_H-M   'P 1'
#
loop_
_entity.id
_entity.type
_entity.pdbx_description
1 polymer ?
#
loop_
_entity_poly.entity_id
_entity_poly.type
_entity_poly.pdbx_seq_one_letter_code
_entity_poly.pdbx_strand_id
1 'polypeptide(L)'
;MGYPNQQPEESDEEYVRRLYSRKVDESDEKYILRIAARYTSETDETYKERIALVAKIFSDVKILERLSWSEERKMYVYMRSAKDAKGFPQQRDDEPDEMYAHRVYTKLSSENDEQYIVRVASRYKSETDDSYKARVELIAKVFSQFNIMQHLVYKEEKKMYVYVKTVKAEGYPGQQNNEPNDAYAKRVYARQAGESEMDYYLRFTSRYSSETDESYKARIDLIVKTFKDQNLMANMSYDEDSGLYVYMQPLKK
;
A
#
# COMPACT_ATOMS: atom_id res chain seq x y z
N MET A 1 -21.81 1.65 35.62
CA MET A 1 -20.46 1.18 35.24
C MET A 1 -20.14 1.85 33.92
N GLY A 2 -19.01 2.54 33.80
CA GLY A 2 -18.59 3.15 32.54
C GLY A 2 -17.99 2.13 31.58
N TYR A 3 -17.86 2.49 30.31
CA TYR A 3 -17.15 1.68 29.31
C TYR A 3 -15.65 1.64 29.61
N PRO A 4 -14.90 0.64 29.10
CA PRO A 4 -13.46 0.58 29.29
C PRO A 4 -12.77 1.85 28.80
N ASN A 5 -11.93 2.43 29.65
CA ASN A 5 -11.18 3.66 29.39
C ASN A 5 -12.05 4.92 29.21
N GLN A 6 -13.32 4.88 29.62
CA GLN A 6 -14.15 6.07 29.76
C GLN A 6 -13.73 6.85 31.01
N GLN A 7 -13.59 8.16 30.87
CA GLN A 7 -13.19 9.03 31.99
C GLN A 7 -14.41 9.37 32.88
N PRO A 8 -14.21 9.70 34.18
CA PRO A 8 -15.31 9.83 35.16
C PRO A 8 -16.40 10.85 34.85
N GLU A 9 -16.13 11.84 33.99
CA GLU A 9 -17.06 12.90 33.58
C GLU A 9 -17.24 12.97 32.05
N GLU A 10 -16.69 12.00 31.33
CA GLU A 10 -16.73 11.99 29.87
C GLU A 10 -18.06 11.42 29.39
N SER A 11 -18.78 12.20 28.59
CA SER A 11 -20.01 11.73 27.96
C SER A 11 -19.73 10.55 27.02
N ASP A 12 -20.73 9.72 26.78
CA ASP A 12 -20.62 8.58 25.86
C ASP A 12 -20.19 9.01 24.45
N GLU A 13 -20.61 10.20 23.99
CA GLU A 13 -20.20 10.73 22.70
C GLU A 13 -18.73 11.15 22.66
N GLU A 14 -18.27 11.86 23.68
CA GLU A 14 -16.86 12.27 23.80
C GLU A 14 -15.95 11.05 23.89
N TYR A 15 -16.34 10.05 24.70
CA TYR A 15 -15.66 8.76 24.81
C TYR A 15 -15.50 8.08 23.45
N VAL A 16 -16.61 7.96 22.71
CA VAL A 16 -16.59 7.27 21.42
C VAL A 16 -15.76 8.03 20.40
N ARG A 17 -15.90 9.35 20.31
CA ARG A 17 -15.13 10.18 19.38
C ARG A 17 -13.64 10.17 19.73
N ARG A 18 -13.26 10.17 21.00
CA ARG A 18 -11.85 10.14 21.40
C ARG A 18 -11.16 8.82 21.05
N LEU A 19 -11.80 7.68 21.31
CA LEU A 19 -11.15 6.37 21.16
C LEU A 19 -11.40 5.70 19.80
N TYR A 20 -12.56 5.92 19.20
CA TYR A 20 -12.99 5.20 18.00
C TYR A 20 -13.17 6.11 16.79
N SER A 21 -12.64 7.33 16.80
CA SER A 21 -12.47 8.08 15.55
C SER A 21 -11.54 7.32 14.59
N ARG A 22 -11.84 7.41 13.30
CA ARG A 22 -11.04 6.80 12.24
C ARG A 22 -9.66 7.47 12.16
N LYS A 23 -8.61 6.67 12.02
CA LYS A 23 -7.25 7.19 11.85
C LYS A 23 -6.99 7.58 10.39
N VAL A 24 -6.04 8.48 10.18
CA VAL A 24 -5.54 8.81 8.84
C VAL A 24 -5.00 7.53 8.19
N ASP A 25 -5.37 7.29 6.93
CA ASP A 25 -5.02 6.11 6.13
C ASP A 25 -5.56 4.74 6.65
N GLU A 26 -6.52 4.75 7.56
CA GLU A 26 -7.18 3.52 8.03
C GLU A 26 -8.29 3.07 7.06
N SER A 27 -8.17 1.84 6.53
CA SER A 27 -9.22 1.25 5.70
C SER A 27 -10.50 0.98 6.50
N ASP A 28 -11.64 0.91 5.81
CA ASP A 28 -12.93 0.52 6.42
C ASP A 28 -12.83 -0.76 7.26
N GLU A 29 -12.16 -1.79 6.73
CA GLU A 29 -11.98 -3.07 7.42
C GLU A 29 -11.10 -2.91 8.67
N LYS A 30 -9.94 -2.25 8.58
CA LYS A 30 -9.04 -2.03 9.74
C LYS A 30 -9.75 -1.23 10.82
N TYR A 31 -10.54 -0.23 10.41
CA TYR A 31 -11.34 0.58 11.31
C TYR A 31 -12.38 -0.25 12.07
N ILE A 32 -13.16 -1.08 11.36
CA ILE A 32 -14.20 -1.92 11.97
C ILE A 32 -13.60 -3.02 12.85
N LEU A 33 -12.51 -3.64 12.43
CA LEU A 33 -11.79 -4.63 13.24
C LEU A 33 -11.25 -4.02 14.54
N ARG A 34 -10.74 -2.79 14.48
CA ARG A 34 -10.30 -2.08 15.69
C ARG A 34 -11.44 -1.77 16.64
N ILE A 35 -12.61 -1.38 16.12
CA ILE A 35 -13.82 -1.19 16.95
C ILE A 35 -14.23 -2.52 17.61
N ALA A 36 -14.22 -3.60 16.84
CA ALA A 36 -14.60 -4.94 17.29
C ALA A 36 -13.58 -5.58 18.24
N ALA A 37 -12.39 -5.02 18.42
CA ALA A 37 -11.43 -5.52 19.40
C ALA A 37 -12.04 -5.48 20.81
N ARG A 38 -11.98 -6.61 21.52
CA ARG A 38 -12.55 -6.78 22.86
C ARG A 38 -11.51 -6.44 23.93
N TYR A 39 -11.88 -5.66 24.94
CA TYR A 39 -11.02 -5.45 26.10
C TYR A 39 -11.16 -6.62 27.08
N THR A 40 -10.06 -7.00 27.72
CA THR A 40 -10.03 -8.09 28.72
C THR A 40 -10.85 -7.78 29.97
N SER A 41 -11.14 -6.50 30.23
CA SER A 41 -11.96 -6.03 31.34
C SER A 41 -13.48 -6.03 31.06
N GLU A 42 -13.91 -6.36 29.84
CA GLU A 42 -15.33 -6.32 29.46
C GLU A 42 -16.05 -7.66 29.68
N THR A 43 -17.23 -7.60 30.29
CA THR A 43 -18.22 -8.69 30.18
C THR A 43 -18.82 -8.73 28.77
N ASP A 44 -19.53 -9.81 28.44
CA ASP A 44 -20.17 -9.96 27.13
C ASP A 44 -21.20 -8.85 26.90
N GLU A 45 -21.94 -8.49 27.95
CA GLU A 45 -22.94 -7.43 27.95
C GLU A 45 -22.29 -6.06 27.69
N THR A 46 -21.28 -5.68 28.49
CA THR A 46 -20.59 -4.39 28.35
C THR A 46 -19.93 -4.26 26.98
N TYR A 47 -19.34 -5.35 26.46
CA TYR A 47 -18.76 -5.37 25.12
C TYR A 47 -19.81 -5.15 24.03
N LYS A 48 -20.96 -5.85 24.09
CA LYS A 48 -22.06 -5.67 23.13
C LYS A 48 -22.62 -4.24 23.18
N GLU A 49 -22.83 -3.71 24.38
CA GLU A 49 -23.31 -2.34 24.58
C GLU A 49 -22.34 -1.31 24.02
N ARG A 50 -21.02 -1.50 24.19
CA ARG A 50 -20.00 -0.62 23.62
C ARG A 50 -20.04 -0.62 22.10
N ILE A 51 -20.09 -1.80 21.47
CA ILE A 51 -20.15 -1.89 20.00
C ILE A 51 -21.42 -1.22 19.48
N ALA A 52 -22.56 -1.42 20.15
CA ALA A 52 -23.81 -0.76 19.80
C ALA A 52 -23.74 0.77 19.94
N LEU A 53 -23.10 1.27 21.01
CA LEU A 53 -22.89 2.69 21.22
C LEU A 53 -22.01 3.31 20.12
N VAL A 54 -20.87 2.69 19.81
CA VAL A 54 -19.96 3.15 18.76
C VAL A 54 -20.67 3.15 17.40
N ALA A 55 -21.43 2.10 17.09
CA ALA A 55 -22.20 2.01 15.85
C ALA A 55 -23.32 3.05 15.74
N LYS A 56 -23.92 3.45 16.87
CA LYS A 56 -24.93 4.50 16.91
C LYS A 56 -24.34 5.88 16.60
N ILE A 57 -23.16 6.18 17.12
CA ILE A 57 -22.49 7.48 16.92
C ILE A 57 -21.85 7.58 15.52
N PHE A 58 -21.27 6.49 15.02
CA PHE A 58 -20.70 6.38 13.67
C PHE A 58 -21.62 5.58 12.74
N SER A 59 -22.87 6.04 12.62
CA SER A 59 -23.92 5.33 11.88
C SER A 59 -23.66 5.25 10.36
N ASP A 60 -22.86 6.16 9.83
CA ASP A 60 -22.47 6.24 8.41
C ASP A 60 -21.58 5.06 7.96
N VAL A 61 -20.84 4.43 8.89
CA VAL A 61 -19.89 3.36 8.58
C VAL A 61 -20.55 1.97 8.51
N LYS A 62 -21.83 1.85 8.87
CA LYS A 62 -22.60 0.58 8.83
C LYS A 62 -21.90 -0.57 9.57
N ILE A 63 -21.33 -0.27 10.74
CA ILE A 63 -20.50 -1.19 11.53
C ILE A 63 -21.22 -2.53 11.80
N LEU A 64 -22.49 -2.48 12.20
CA LEU A 64 -23.27 -3.68 12.54
C LEU A 64 -23.64 -4.54 11.32
N GLU A 65 -23.67 -3.98 10.11
CA GLU A 65 -23.89 -4.76 8.88
C GLU A 65 -22.66 -5.62 8.53
N ARG A 66 -21.50 -5.28 9.09
CA ARG A 66 -20.21 -5.92 8.81
C ARG A 66 -19.69 -6.74 9.98
N LEU A 67 -20.50 -6.96 11.03
CA LEU A 67 -20.13 -7.74 12.20
C LEU A 67 -21.21 -8.76 12.57
N SER A 68 -20.82 -10.01 12.83
CA SER A 68 -21.67 -11.06 13.42
C SER A 68 -21.18 -11.41 14.81
N TRP A 69 -22.10 -11.65 15.74
CA TRP A 69 -21.74 -12.19 17.04
C TRP A 69 -21.42 -13.69 16.96
N SER A 70 -20.24 -14.09 17.44
CA SER A 70 -19.86 -15.50 17.59
C SER A 70 -20.11 -15.94 19.04
N GLU A 71 -21.05 -16.87 19.23
CA GLU A 71 -21.31 -17.46 20.55
C GLU A 71 -20.15 -18.32 21.06
N GLU A 72 -19.41 -18.98 20.16
CA GLU A 72 -18.25 -19.80 20.51
C GLU A 72 -17.10 -18.94 21.05
N ARG A 73 -16.81 -17.82 20.38
CA ARG A 73 -15.69 -16.93 20.73
C ARG A 73 -16.07 -15.82 21.70
N LYS A 74 -17.36 -15.67 21.98
CA LYS A 74 -17.94 -14.54 22.73
C LYS A 74 -17.44 -13.19 22.22
N MET A 75 -17.37 -13.00 20.90
CA MET A 75 -16.94 -11.73 20.31
C MET A 75 -17.58 -11.47 18.95
N TYR A 76 -17.57 -10.22 18.50
CA TYR A 76 -17.97 -9.89 17.14
C TYR A 76 -16.86 -10.27 16.14
N VAL A 77 -17.28 -10.89 15.05
CA VAL A 77 -16.43 -11.32 13.93
C VAL A 77 -16.84 -10.53 12.70
N TYR A 78 -15.86 -10.11 11.91
CA TYR A 78 -16.10 -9.36 10.69
C TYR A 78 -16.75 -10.23 9.60
N MET A 79 -17.92 -9.80 9.13
CA MET A 79 -18.66 -10.44 8.04
C MET A 79 -18.26 -9.80 6.70
N ARG A 80 -17.80 -10.63 5.77
CA ARG A 80 -17.67 -10.22 4.36
C ARG A 80 -19.03 -10.27 3.66
N SER A 81 -19.16 -9.51 2.59
CA SER A 81 -20.42 -9.44 1.85
C SER A 81 -20.76 -10.81 1.24
N ALA A 82 -22.05 -11.11 1.04
CA ALA A 82 -22.48 -12.39 0.47
C ALA A 82 -22.00 -12.65 -0.97
N LYS A 83 -21.46 -11.64 -1.68
CA LYS A 83 -20.75 -11.84 -2.96
C LYS A 83 -19.37 -12.49 -2.77
N ASP A 84 -18.85 -12.49 -1.56
CA ASP A 84 -17.55 -13.05 -1.15
C ASP A 84 -17.70 -14.40 -0.42
N ALA A 85 -18.90 -15.00 -0.46
CA ALA A 85 -19.31 -16.14 0.39
C ALA A 85 -18.52 -17.45 0.16
N LYS A 86 -17.68 -17.52 -0.88
CA LYS A 86 -16.56 -18.47 -0.92
C LYS A 86 -15.32 -17.62 -0.80
N GLY A 87 -14.70 -17.62 0.38
CA GLY A 87 -13.41 -16.96 0.60
C GLY A 87 -12.37 -17.41 -0.42
N PHE A 88 -11.22 -16.74 -0.43
CA PHE A 88 -10.16 -17.07 -1.37
C PHE A 88 -9.71 -18.53 -1.21
N PRO A 89 -9.17 -19.18 -2.26
CA PRO A 89 -8.70 -20.55 -2.15
C PRO A 89 -7.71 -20.71 -0.99
N GLN A 90 -7.92 -21.74 -0.17
CA GLN A 90 -7.15 -22.05 1.05
C GLN A 90 -7.34 -21.05 2.20
N GLN A 91 -8.21 -20.05 2.06
CA GLN A 91 -8.63 -19.21 3.17
C GLN A 91 -9.53 -20.01 4.10
N ARG A 92 -9.30 -19.87 5.41
CA ARG A 92 -10.14 -20.50 6.43
C ARG A 92 -11.38 -19.65 6.68
N ASP A 93 -12.48 -20.28 7.09
CA ASP A 93 -13.80 -19.63 7.20
C ASP A 93 -13.80 -18.35 8.05
N ASP A 94 -12.94 -18.27 9.07
CA ASP A 94 -12.81 -17.09 9.94
C ASP A 94 -11.47 -16.35 9.81
N GLU A 95 -10.70 -16.61 8.75
CA GLU A 95 -9.39 -16.00 8.58
C GLU A 95 -9.51 -14.64 7.86
N PRO A 96 -9.11 -13.52 8.51
CA PRO A 96 -9.08 -12.22 7.85
C PRO A 96 -8.22 -12.22 6.59
N ASP A 97 -8.54 -11.36 5.64
CA ASP A 97 -7.88 -11.32 4.34
C ASP A 97 -6.38 -11.07 4.41
N GLU A 98 -5.97 -10.15 5.28
CA GLU A 98 -4.55 -9.83 5.52
C GLU A 98 -3.81 -11.03 6.17
N MET A 99 -4.45 -11.74 7.11
CA MET A 99 -3.88 -12.94 7.74
C MET A 99 -3.72 -14.10 6.75
N TYR A 100 -4.74 -14.30 5.90
CA TYR A 100 -4.68 -15.24 4.79
C TYR A 100 -3.52 -14.91 3.84
N ALA A 101 -3.40 -13.65 3.43
CA ALA A 101 -2.33 -13.17 2.56
C ALA A 101 -0.95 -13.43 3.17
N HIS A 102 -0.75 -13.08 4.45
CA HIS A 102 0.49 -13.37 5.16
C HIS A 102 0.77 -14.87 5.27
N ARG A 103 -0.22 -15.69 5.60
CA ARG A 103 0.00 -17.13 5.77
C ARG A 103 0.33 -17.85 4.46
N VAL A 104 -0.36 -17.52 3.37
CA VAL A 104 -0.30 -18.28 2.10
C VAL A 104 0.68 -17.65 1.11
N TYR A 105 0.83 -16.33 1.14
CA TYR A 105 1.58 -15.57 0.13
C TYR A 105 2.73 -14.76 0.72
N THR A 106 3.21 -15.08 1.91
CA THR A 106 4.55 -14.61 2.30
C THR A 106 5.59 -15.15 1.31
N LYS A 107 6.55 -14.29 0.95
CA LYS A 107 7.65 -14.66 0.06
C LYS A 107 8.55 -15.69 0.73
N LEU A 108 8.81 -16.80 0.05
CA LEU A 108 9.70 -17.87 0.50
C LEU A 108 11.16 -17.44 0.36
N SER A 109 12.04 -17.97 1.22
CA SER A 109 13.49 -17.68 1.13
C SER A 109 14.13 -18.25 -0.14
N SER A 110 13.53 -19.28 -0.74
CA SER A 110 14.03 -19.94 -1.95
C SER A 110 13.56 -19.30 -3.26
N GLU A 111 12.67 -18.31 -3.22
CA GLU A 111 12.14 -17.66 -4.42
C GLU A 111 12.69 -16.24 -4.61
N ASN A 112 12.94 -15.85 -5.86
CA ASN A 112 13.20 -14.46 -6.23
C ASN A 112 11.89 -13.69 -6.46
N ASP A 113 11.96 -12.37 -6.71
CA ASP A 113 10.77 -11.53 -6.84
C ASP A 113 9.90 -11.91 -8.05
N GLU A 114 10.51 -12.28 -9.18
CA GLU A 114 9.78 -12.75 -10.36
C GLU A 114 9.01 -14.05 -10.06
N GLN A 115 9.68 -15.02 -9.42
CA GLN A 115 9.05 -16.28 -9.02
C GLN A 115 7.91 -16.06 -8.02
N TYR A 116 8.09 -15.15 -7.07
CA TYR A 116 7.07 -14.75 -6.13
C TYR A 116 5.84 -14.16 -6.83
N ILE A 117 6.04 -13.17 -7.70
CA ILE A 117 4.96 -12.49 -8.42
C ILE A 117 4.21 -13.48 -9.34
N VAL A 118 4.93 -14.35 -10.04
CA VAL A 118 4.33 -15.42 -10.86
C VAL A 118 3.49 -16.38 -10.01
N ARG A 119 3.96 -16.73 -8.82
CA ARG A 119 3.21 -17.58 -7.88
C ARG A 119 1.93 -16.88 -7.38
N VAL A 120 1.99 -15.59 -7.08
CA VAL A 120 0.81 -14.79 -6.71
C VAL A 120 -0.22 -14.75 -7.85
N ALA A 121 0.26 -14.52 -9.08
CA ALA A 121 -0.56 -14.48 -10.29
C ALA A 121 -1.08 -15.86 -10.74
N SER A 122 -0.62 -16.95 -10.16
CA SER A 122 -1.11 -18.29 -10.52
C SER A 122 -2.57 -18.46 -10.11
N ARG A 123 -3.38 -19.01 -11.02
CA ARG A 123 -4.83 -19.17 -10.86
C ARG A 123 -5.19 -20.56 -10.35
N TYR A 124 -6.05 -20.65 -9.33
CA TYR A 124 -6.61 -21.94 -8.89
C TYR A 124 -7.79 -22.34 -9.76
N LYS A 125 -7.95 -23.66 -9.95
CA LYS A 125 -9.09 -24.23 -10.68
C LYS A 125 -10.45 -23.93 -10.04
N SER A 126 -10.47 -23.70 -8.72
CA SER A 126 -11.69 -23.41 -7.96
C SER A 126 -12.12 -21.95 -8.01
N GLU A 127 -11.33 -21.06 -8.63
CA GLU A 127 -11.61 -19.63 -8.66
C GLU A 127 -12.48 -19.21 -9.83
N THR A 128 -13.52 -18.43 -9.52
CA THR A 128 -14.17 -17.57 -10.51
C THR A 128 -13.22 -16.47 -10.96
N ASP A 129 -13.53 -15.82 -12.08
CA ASP A 129 -12.68 -14.74 -12.59
C ASP A 129 -12.59 -13.55 -11.64
N ASP A 130 -13.72 -13.16 -11.07
CA ASP A 130 -13.81 -12.07 -10.08
C ASP A 130 -13.06 -12.43 -8.79
N SER A 131 -13.22 -13.65 -8.28
CA SER A 131 -12.51 -14.12 -7.08
C SER A 131 -10.99 -14.17 -7.30
N TYR A 132 -10.54 -14.60 -8.48
CA TYR A 132 -9.13 -14.59 -8.86
C TYR A 132 -8.55 -13.16 -8.91
N LYS A 133 -9.24 -12.22 -9.57
CA LYS A 133 -8.81 -10.81 -9.64
C LYS A 133 -8.72 -10.19 -8.24
N ALA A 134 -9.78 -10.35 -7.44
CA ALA A 134 -9.83 -9.83 -6.08
C ALA A 134 -8.72 -10.42 -5.18
N ARG A 135 -8.37 -11.71 -5.34
CA ARG A 135 -7.25 -12.31 -4.60
C ARG A 135 -5.94 -11.63 -4.96
N VAL A 136 -5.63 -11.53 -6.25
CA VAL A 136 -4.34 -10.96 -6.70
C VAL A 136 -4.20 -9.50 -6.23
N GLU A 137 -5.28 -8.72 -6.31
CA GLU A 137 -5.34 -7.34 -5.82
C GLU A 137 -5.14 -7.26 -4.29
N LEU A 138 -5.78 -8.16 -3.53
CA LEU A 138 -5.57 -8.25 -2.08
C LEU A 138 -4.10 -8.51 -1.76
N ILE A 139 -3.48 -9.53 -2.38
CA ILE A 139 -2.08 -9.88 -2.11
C ILE A 139 -1.16 -8.72 -2.49
N ALA A 140 -1.39 -8.08 -3.65
CA ALA A 140 -0.62 -6.91 -4.07
C ALA A 140 -0.72 -5.74 -3.10
N LYS A 141 -1.90 -5.54 -2.50
CA LYS A 141 -2.12 -4.49 -1.48
C LYS A 141 -1.40 -4.81 -0.17
N VAL A 142 -1.49 -6.05 0.32
CA VAL A 142 -0.86 -6.49 1.57
C VAL A 142 0.67 -6.43 1.45
N PHE A 143 1.22 -6.87 0.32
CA PHE A 143 2.66 -6.87 0.07
C PHE A 143 3.08 -5.81 -0.94
N SER A 144 2.66 -4.56 -0.68
CA SER A 144 2.91 -3.41 -1.55
C SER A 144 4.39 -3.19 -1.89
N GLN A 145 5.32 -3.61 -1.02
CA GLN A 145 6.77 -3.48 -1.24
C GLN A 145 7.29 -4.23 -2.47
N PHE A 146 6.56 -5.25 -2.97
CA PHE A 146 6.96 -6.00 -4.16
C PHE A 146 6.38 -5.45 -5.47
N ASN A 147 5.59 -4.37 -5.41
CA ASN A 147 5.01 -3.71 -6.59
C ASN A 147 4.33 -4.69 -7.57
N ILE A 148 3.65 -5.72 -7.04
CA ILE A 148 3.17 -6.90 -7.79
C ILE A 148 2.39 -6.49 -9.06
N MET A 149 1.47 -5.52 -8.95
CA MET A 149 0.66 -5.08 -10.09
C MET A 149 1.46 -4.40 -11.22
N GLN A 150 2.64 -3.83 -10.92
CA GLN A 150 3.55 -3.27 -11.93
C GLN A 150 4.32 -4.34 -12.71
N HIS A 151 4.06 -5.61 -12.44
CA HIS A 151 4.66 -6.72 -13.15
C HIS A 151 3.61 -7.65 -13.76
N LEU A 152 2.32 -7.28 -13.72
CA LEU A 152 1.22 -8.11 -14.18
C LEU A 152 0.35 -7.39 -15.20
N VAL A 153 0.04 -8.07 -16.30
CA VAL A 153 -0.96 -7.63 -17.28
C VAL A 153 -2.08 -8.67 -17.33
N TYR A 154 -3.31 -8.24 -17.08
CA TYR A 154 -4.46 -9.12 -17.21
C TYR A 154 -4.76 -9.39 -18.70
N LYS A 155 -4.84 -10.66 -19.07
CA LYS A 155 -5.19 -11.12 -20.42
C LYS A 155 -6.60 -11.68 -20.43
N GLU A 156 -7.54 -10.92 -21.01
CA GLU A 156 -8.97 -11.29 -21.07
C GLU A 156 -9.19 -12.61 -21.80
N GLU A 157 -8.42 -12.91 -22.85
CA GLU A 157 -8.51 -14.14 -23.62
C GLU A 157 -8.07 -15.38 -22.84
N LYS A 158 -7.15 -15.21 -21.87
CA LYS A 158 -6.66 -16.29 -21.00
C LYS A 158 -7.33 -16.29 -19.63
N LYS A 159 -8.11 -15.25 -19.33
CA LYS A 159 -8.66 -14.96 -18.01
C LYS A 159 -7.61 -15.08 -16.90
N MET A 160 -6.43 -14.49 -17.10
CA MET A 160 -5.35 -14.56 -16.10
C MET A 160 -4.38 -13.38 -16.21
N TYR A 161 -3.73 -13.06 -15.10
CA TYR A 161 -2.58 -12.18 -15.09
C TYR A 161 -1.36 -12.91 -15.66
N VAL A 162 -0.63 -12.22 -16.53
CA VAL A 162 0.64 -12.68 -17.11
C VAL A 162 1.75 -11.78 -16.60
N TYR A 163 2.81 -12.40 -16.08
CA TYR A 163 4.01 -11.67 -15.68
C TYR A 163 4.64 -10.98 -16.88
N VAL A 164 4.95 -9.70 -16.70
CA VAL A 164 5.75 -8.92 -17.63
C VAL A 164 6.94 -8.37 -16.86
N LYS A 165 8.13 -8.65 -17.38
CA LYS A 165 9.40 -8.25 -16.76
C LYS A 165 9.56 -6.72 -16.65
N THR A 166 8.70 -5.98 -17.35
CA THR A 166 8.57 -4.53 -17.29
C THR A 166 7.11 -4.17 -17.61
N VAL A 167 6.29 -3.78 -16.63
CA VAL A 167 5.32 -2.73 -16.94
C VAL A 167 6.17 -1.47 -16.90
N LYS A 168 6.29 -0.78 -18.04
CA LYS A 168 6.73 0.62 -18.01
C LYS A 168 5.82 1.29 -16.99
N ALA A 169 6.37 1.69 -15.83
CA ALA A 169 5.69 2.67 -15.00
C ALA A 169 5.24 3.79 -15.94
N GLU A 170 3.98 4.17 -15.87
CA GLU A 170 3.45 5.29 -16.66
C GLU A 170 4.14 6.57 -16.18
N GLY A 171 5.34 6.80 -16.72
CA GLY A 171 6.18 7.94 -16.48
C GLY A 171 7.03 7.92 -15.21
N TYR A 172 7.91 8.91 -15.13
CA TYR A 172 8.70 9.26 -13.95
C TYR A 172 7.85 10.07 -12.94
N PRO A 173 8.26 10.17 -11.67
CA PRO A 173 7.54 10.97 -10.68
C PRO A 173 7.28 12.41 -11.14
N GLY A 174 6.02 12.83 -11.23
CA GLY A 174 5.63 14.17 -11.70
C GLY A 174 5.59 14.35 -13.23
N GLN A 175 5.75 13.26 -13.99
CA GLN A 175 5.48 13.25 -15.43
C GLN A 175 3.98 13.30 -15.67
N GLN A 176 3.55 14.17 -16.59
CA GLN A 176 2.16 14.33 -16.96
C GLN A 176 1.71 13.22 -17.93
N ASN A 177 0.41 12.91 -17.95
CA ASN A 177 -0.15 11.93 -18.88
C ASN A 177 0.18 12.28 -20.34
N ASN A 178 0.72 11.31 -21.09
CA ASN A 178 1.18 11.47 -22.47
C ASN A 178 2.31 12.50 -22.68
N GLU A 179 2.98 12.95 -21.61
CA GLU A 179 4.15 13.82 -21.73
C GLU A 179 5.34 13.02 -22.24
N PRO A 180 6.03 13.44 -23.32
CA PRO A 180 7.28 12.82 -23.72
C PRO A 180 8.35 12.95 -22.63
N ASN A 181 9.18 11.91 -22.46
CA ASN A 181 10.21 11.87 -21.42
C ASN A 181 11.16 13.08 -21.45
N ASP A 182 11.54 13.55 -22.64
CA ASP A 182 12.44 14.69 -22.79
C ASP A 182 11.73 16.01 -22.43
N ALA A 183 10.44 16.14 -22.73
CA ALA A 183 9.62 17.28 -22.33
C ALA A 183 9.48 17.35 -20.80
N TYR A 184 9.21 16.21 -20.17
CA TYR A 184 9.21 16.05 -18.71
C TYR A 184 10.55 16.48 -18.10
N ALA A 185 11.65 15.92 -18.60
CA ALA A 185 12.98 16.22 -18.05
C ALA A 185 13.33 17.70 -18.19
N LYS A 186 13.02 18.34 -19.33
CA LYS A 186 13.18 19.79 -19.53
C LYS A 186 12.30 20.60 -18.58
N ARG A 187 11.02 20.23 -18.42
CA ARG A 187 10.07 20.97 -17.58
C ARG A 187 10.45 20.92 -16.10
N VAL A 188 10.80 19.74 -15.60
CA VAL A 188 11.03 19.52 -14.16
C VAL A 188 12.48 19.83 -13.77
N TYR A 189 13.45 19.52 -14.62
CA TYR A 189 14.87 19.57 -14.28
C TYR A 189 15.66 20.61 -15.07
N ALA A 190 15.03 21.52 -15.81
CA ALA A 190 15.75 22.70 -16.27
C ALA A 190 16.30 23.49 -15.08
N ARG A 191 17.49 24.05 -15.26
CA ARG A 191 18.12 24.92 -14.27
C ARG A 191 17.31 26.21 -14.13
N GLN A 192 17.03 26.59 -12.89
CA GLN A 192 16.24 27.79 -12.60
C GLN A 192 17.13 29.04 -12.57
N ALA A 193 16.56 30.20 -12.88
CA ALA A 193 17.28 31.47 -12.82
C ALA A 193 17.69 31.79 -11.38
N GLY A 194 18.99 31.97 -11.14
CA GLY A 194 19.54 32.21 -9.80
C GLY A 194 19.77 30.95 -8.96
N GLU A 195 19.51 29.75 -9.50
CA GLU A 195 19.76 28.48 -8.80
C GLU A 195 21.27 28.23 -8.66
N SER A 196 21.71 28.04 -7.41
CA SER A 196 23.09 27.66 -7.13
C SER A 196 23.39 26.30 -7.76
N GLU A 197 24.66 26.02 -8.05
CA GLU A 197 25.05 24.72 -8.59
C GLU A 197 24.69 23.59 -7.62
N MET A 198 24.96 23.78 -6.33
CA MET A 198 24.62 22.82 -5.28
C MET A 198 23.12 22.51 -5.25
N ASP A 199 22.26 23.54 -5.29
CA ASP A 199 20.81 23.36 -5.23
C ASP A 199 20.29 22.62 -6.47
N TYR A 200 20.86 22.94 -7.64
CA TYR A 200 20.53 22.26 -8.89
C TYR A 200 20.84 20.76 -8.80
N TYR A 201 22.06 20.39 -8.40
CA TYR A 201 22.45 18.99 -8.25
C TYR A 201 21.63 18.28 -7.19
N LEU A 202 21.49 18.86 -5.99
CA LEU A 202 20.71 18.28 -4.91
C LEU A 202 19.27 17.98 -5.35
N ARG A 203 18.64 18.88 -6.10
CA ARG A 203 17.26 18.74 -6.55
C ARG A 203 17.06 17.54 -7.48
N PHE A 204 17.94 17.31 -8.45
CA PHE A 204 17.74 16.21 -9.38
C PHE A 204 18.31 14.88 -8.87
N THR A 205 19.34 14.90 -8.02
CA THR A 205 19.88 13.68 -7.40
C THR A 205 19.09 13.21 -6.19
N SER A 206 18.25 14.06 -5.62
CA SER A 206 17.26 13.65 -4.62
C SER A 206 16.35 12.57 -5.18
N ARG A 207 16.09 11.56 -4.35
CA ARG A 207 15.23 10.42 -4.68
C ARG A 207 13.81 10.68 -4.17
N TYR A 208 12.81 10.40 -5.00
CA TYR A 208 11.43 10.43 -4.54
C TYR A 208 11.13 9.17 -3.73
N SER A 209 10.27 9.29 -2.72
CA SER A 209 9.82 8.17 -1.90
C SER A 209 9.12 7.05 -2.70
N SER A 210 8.62 7.38 -3.89
CA SER A 210 7.96 6.44 -4.80
C SER A 210 8.92 5.71 -5.75
N GLU A 211 10.22 6.00 -5.74
CA GLU A 211 11.18 5.41 -6.68
C GLU A 211 11.85 4.15 -6.13
N THR A 212 11.85 3.08 -6.94
CA THR A 212 12.81 1.97 -6.83
C THR A 212 14.19 2.40 -7.29
N ASP A 213 15.23 1.63 -6.96
CA ASP A 213 16.61 1.91 -7.36
C ASP A 213 16.74 1.99 -8.89
N GLU A 214 16.06 1.10 -9.59
CA GLU A 214 16.04 1.04 -11.05
C GLU A 214 15.35 2.26 -11.64
N SER A 215 14.19 2.65 -11.09
CA SER A 215 13.45 3.82 -11.58
C SER A 215 14.20 5.13 -11.31
N TYR A 216 14.89 5.22 -10.16
CA TYR A 216 15.75 6.33 -9.80
C TYR A 216 16.94 6.46 -10.77
N LYS A 217 17.69 5.37 -10.98
CA LYS A 217 18.81 5.34 -11.95
C LYS A 217 18.33 5.69 -13.36
N ALA A 218 17.19 5.15 -13.79
CA ALA A 218 16.59 5.46 -15.08
C ALA A 218 16.17 6.93 -15.23
N ARG A 219 15.78 7.60 -14.13
CA ARG A 219 15.43 9.03 -14.13
C ARG A 219 16.67 9.89 -14.27
N ILE A 220 17.72 9.60 -13.50
CA ILE A 220 19.00 10.31 -13.59
C ILE A 220 19.57 10.18 -15.01
N ASP A 221 19.56 8.98 -15.57
CA ASP A 221 19.98 8.72 -16.96
C ASP A 221 19.19 9.54 -17.98
N LEU A 222 17.86 9.64 -17.81
CA LEU A 222 17.03 10.45 -18.69
C LEU A 222 17.43 11.93 -18.63
N ILE A 223 17.62 12.47 -17.42
CA ILE A 223 18.00 13.87 -17.20
C ILE A 223 19.32 14.16 -17.90
N VAL A 224 20.35 13.35 -17.64
CA VAL A 224 21.69 13.47 -18.24
C VAL A 224 21.61 13.42 -19.77
N LYS A 225 20.86 12.46 -20.33
CA LYS A 225 20.68 12.33 -21.79
C LYS A 225 19.94 13.52 -22.39
N THR A 226 18.94 14.04 -21.69
CA THR A 226 18.08 15.13 -22.20
C THR A 226 18.85 16.43 -22.32
N PHE A 227 19.64 16.79 -21.30
CA PHE A 227 20.40 18.03 -21.31
C PHE A 227 21.72 17.92 -22.08
N LYS A 228 22.13 16.70 -22.47
CA LYS A 228 23.41 16.42 -23.14
C LYS A 228 24.61 17.02 -22.40
N ASP A 229 24.45 17.22 -21.11
CA ASP A 229 25.45 17.86 -20.28
C ASP A 229 26.39 16.78 -19.76
N GLN A 230 27.49 16.59 -20.50
CA GLN A 230 28.52 15.61 -20.15
C GLN A 230 29.16 15.91 -18.79
N ASN A 231 29.04 17.14 -18.26
CA ASN A 231 29.61 17.52 -16.97
C ASN A 231 28.69 17.16 -15.79
N LEU A 232 27.40 16.86 -16.02
CA LEU A 232 26.50 16.39 -14.95
C LEU A 232 27.02 15.10 -14.31
N MET A 233 27.36 14.11 -15.13
CA MET A 233 27.92 12.84 -14.66
C MET A 233 29.34 12.99 -14.11
N ALA A 234 30.12 13.95 -14.62
CA ALA A 234 31.50 14.15 -14.16
C ALA A 234 31.55 14.70 -12.72
N ASN A 235 30.51 15.43 -12.31
CA ASN A 235 30.43 16.06 -10.98
C ASN A 235 29.59 15.23 -9.99
N MET A 236 29.34 13.95 -10.28
CA MET A 236 28.55 13.09 -9.40
C MET A 236 29.12 11.68 -9.33
N SER A 237 29.02 11.05 -8.17
CA SER A 237 29.33 9.63 -7.99
C SER A 237 28.14 8.90 -7.38
N TYR A 238 27.85 7.68 -7.85
CA TYR A 238 26.88 6.82 -7.18
C TYR A 238 27.51 6.26 -5.91
N ASP A 239 26.89 6.57 -4.77
CA ASP A 239 27.26 6.04 -3.48
C ASP A 239 26.43 4.79 -3.21
N GLU A 240 27.08 3.62 -3.23
CA GLU A 240 26.44 2.31 -3.04
C GLU A 240 25.86 2.17 -1.62
N ASP A 241 26.45 2.84 -0.62
CA ASP A 241 25.99 2.74 0.78
C ASP A 241 24.69 3.51 1.00
N SER A 242 24.53 4.68 0.39
CA SER A 242 23.28 5.46 0.46
C SER A 242 22.28 5.14 -0.66
N GLY A 243 22.73 4.48 -1.73
CA GLY A 243 21.91 4.21 -2.92
C GLY A 243 21.54 5.47 -3.72
N LEU A 244 22.37 6.53 -3.61
CA LEU A 244 22.11 7.84 -4.21
C LEU A 244 23.31 8.33 -5.01
N TYR A 245 23.05 9.18 -6.01
CA TYR A 245 24.14 9.96 -6.59
C TYR A 245 24.45 11.18 -5.71
N VAL A 246 25.71 11.33 -5.35
CA VAL A 246 26.22 12.43 -4.54
C VAL A 246 26.97 13.42 -5.43
N TYR A 247 26.70 14.71 -5.27
CA TYR A 247 27.43 15.77 -5.96
C TYR A 247 28.86 15.89 -5.41
N MET A 248 29.84 15.79 -6.30
CA MET A 248 31.25 15.98 -6.02
C MET A 248 31.62 17.41 -6.42
N GLN A 249 31.74 18.30 -5.44
CA GLN A 249 32.22 19.65 -5.70
C GLN A 249 33.57 19.59 -6.43
N PRO A 250 33.72 20.26 -7.59
CA PRO A 250 35.01 20.37 -8.23
C PRO A 250 36.00 21.03 -7.28
N LEU A 251 37.11 20.35 -6.99
CA LEU A 251 38.22 20.97 -6.27
C LEU A 251 38.68 22.19 -7.07
N LYS A 252 38.49 23.38 -6.50
CA LYS A 252 38.99 24.63 -7.09
C LYS A 252 40.49 24.48 -7.30
N LYS A 253 40.94 24.51 -8.56
CA LYS A 253 42.34 24.81 -8.89
C LYS A 253 42.59 26.31 -8.73
#